data_AF-A0AAN4YIQ3-F1
#
_entry.id   AF-A0AAN4YIQ3-F1
#
_cell.length_a   1.000
_cell.length_b   1.000
_cell.length_c   1.000
_cell.angle_alpha   90.00
_cell.angle_beta   90.00
_cell.angle_gamma   90.00
#
_symmetry.space_group_name_H-M   'P 1'
#
loop_
_entity.id
_entity.type
_entity.pdbx_description
1 polymer ?
#
loop_
_entity_poly.entity_id
_entity_poly.type
_entity_poly.pdbx_seq_one_letter_code
_entity_poly.pdbx_strand_id
1 'polypeptide(L)'
;MKAVTQCSQFFHEVSLPHLESGKTYYYQIPAANGTTESEVLSFTTARKAGDPTEFSVAVLNDMGYTNAQGTHKYLTKAASEAAFAWHGGDISYADDWSSGIMACEDSWPVCDNGSSTSLPGGVITSEYKKPLPQGEIPNQGGPQGGDMSVIYESNWDLWQQWMGNITKKIPYMVLPGNHEAACAEFDGPHNVLSAYLDHNEPNSTWTKNDLNYYSCPPSQR
;
A
#
# COMPACT_ATOMS: atom_id res chain seq x y z
N MET A 1 27.40 -11.36 -8.91
CA MET A 1 26.46 -10.79 -7.93
C MET A 1 25.23 -11.68 -7.94
N LYS A 2 24.75 -12.15 -6.77
CA LYS A 2 23.51 -12.94 -6.69
C LYS A 2 22.33 -11.99 -6.91
N ALA A 3 21.39 -12.39 -7.75
CA ALA A 3 20.17 -11.66 -8.04
C ALA A 3 19.38 -11.41 -6.75
N VAL A 4 18.87 -10.18 -6.58
CA VAL A 4 17.86 -9.86 -5.56
C VAL A 4 16.56 -9.66 -6.33
N THR A 5 15.80 -10.74 -6.48
CA THR A 5 14.40 -10.67 -6.89
C THR A 5 13.66 -9.94 -5.78
N GLN A 6 13.01 -8.80 -6.06
CA GLN A 6 12.08 -8.19 -5.11
C GLN A 6 10.75 -8.95 -5.19
N CYS A 7 10.76 -10.17 -4.65
CA CYS A 7 9.52 -10.79 -4.20
C CYS A 7 9.03 -10.00 -2.98
N SER A 8 7.72 -9.84 -2.86
CA SER A 8 7.10 -9.38 -1.62
C SER A 8 7.71 -10.15 -0.42
N GLN A 9 8.04 -9.44 0.65
CA GLN A 9 8.54 -10.10 1.85
C GLN A 9 7.43 -10.91 2.54
N PHE A 10 7.75 -11.52 3.68
CA PHE A 10 6.75 -12.25 4.46
C PHE A 10 5.79 -11.27 5.13
N PHE A 11 4.50 -11.37 4.80
CA PHE A 11 3.44 -10.69 5.52
C PHE A 11 3.01 -11.51 6.74
N HIS A 12 2.79 -10.83 7.86
CA HIS A 12 2.36 -11.44 9.11
C HIS A 12 1.09 -10.76 9.61
N GLU A 13 0.03 -11.54 9.77
CA GLU A 13 -1.22 -11.09 10.37
C GLU A 13 -1.42 -11.80 11.71
N VAL A 14 -1.76 -11.03 12.75
CA VAL A 14 -1.99 -11.55 14.10
C VAL A 14 -3.33 -11.03 14.62
N SER A 15 -4.27 -11.93 14.85
CA SER A 15 -5.56 -11.59 15.46
C SER A 15 -5.43 -11.53 16.98
N LEU A 16 -5.93 -10.43 17.58
CA LEU A 16 -5.94 -10.21 19.02
C LEU A 16 -7.39 -10.27 19.54
N PRO A 17 -7.88 -11.46 19.96
CA PRO A 17 -9.25 -11.61 20.41
C PRO A 17 -9.44 -11.10 21.85
N HIS A 18 -10.71 -10.92 22.24
CA HIS A 18 -11.13 -10.63 23.63
C HIS A 18 -10.55 -9.34 24.24
N LEU A 19 -10.29 -8.33 23.42
CA LEU A 19 -9.89 -7.01 23.91
C LEU A 19 -11.10 -6.24 24.48
N GLU A 20 -10.87 -5.48 25.55
CA GLU A 20 -11.87 -4.57 26.11
C GLU A 20 -12.05 -3.36 25.18
N SER A 21 -13.28 -2.85 25.06
CA SER A 21 -13.59 -1.67 24.22
C SER A 21 -13.02 -0.37 24.81
N GLY A 22 -12.56 0.55 23.95
CA GLY A 22 -12.05 1.87 24.34
C GLY A 22 -10.78 1.84 25.20
N LYS A 23 -9.99 0.75 25.13
CA LYS A 23 -8.80 0.53 25.95
C LYS A 23 -7.54 0.58 25.10
N THR A 24 -6.50 1.22 25.62
CA THR A 24 -5.18 1.24 25.00
C THR A 24 -4.41 -0.02 25.37
N TYR A 25 -3.94 -0.73 24.35
CA TYR A 25 -3.06 -1.88 24.47
C TYR A 25 -1.69 -1.53 23.90
N TYR A 26 -0.65 -2.12 24.49
CA TYR A 26 0.72 -2.01 24.03
C TYR A 26 1.16 -3.36 23.46
N TYR A 27 1.91 -3.34 22.38
CA TYR A 27 2.39 -4.54 21.71
C TYR A 27 3.79 -4.31 21.15
N GLN A 28 4.50 -5.40 20.89
CA GLN A 28 5.81 -5.40 20.29
C GLN A 28 5.91 -6.60 19.35
N ILE A 29 6.54 -6.40 18.20
CA ILE A 29 6.83 -7.47 17.25
C ILE A 29 8.21 -8.01 17.61
N PRO A 30 8.32 -9.25 18.11
CA PRO A 30 9.60 -9.81 18.53
C PRO A 30 10.51 -10.04 17.32
N ALA A 31 11.83 -9.96 17.55
CA ALA A 31 12.81 -10.39 16.57
C ALA A 31 12.66 -11.91 16.28
N ALA A 32 12.80 -12.29 15.01
CA ALA A 32 12.81 -13.69 14.58
C ALA A 32 13.78 -13.89 13.42
N ASN A 33 14.53 -14.99 13.41
CA ASN A 33 15.39 -15.37 12.29
C ASN A 33 16.37 -14.26 11.82
N GLY A 34 16.90 -13.47 12.76
CA GLY A 34 17.84 -12.38 12.48
C GLY A 34 17.19 -11.03 12.10
N THR A 35 15.87 -10.91 12.15
CA THR A 35 15.17 -9.62 12.00
C THR A 35 15.34 -8.73 13.24
N THR A 36 15.07 -7.43 13.07
CA THR A 36 15.07 -6.47 14.17
C THR A 36 13.73 -6.47 14.88
N GLU A 37 13.78 -6.42 16.22
CA GLU A 37 12.60 -6.23 17.06
C GLU A 37 11.99 -4.84 16.81
N SER A 38 10.66 -4.72 16.86
CA SER A 38 10.03 -3.41 16.77
C SER A 38 10.20 -2.61 18.07
N GLU A 39 9.98 -1.31 17.98
CA GLU A 39 9.65 -0.51 19.17
C GLU A 39 8.35 -1.03 19.84
N VAL A 40 8.12 -0.64 21.09
CA VAL A 40 6.82 -0.87 21.73
C VAL A 40 5.81 0.11 21.12
N LEU A 41 4.82 -0.45 20.45
CA LEU A 41 3.73 0.25 19.81
C LEU A 41 2.47 0.18 20.67
N SER A 42 1.47 1.00 20.33
CA SER A 42 0.19 0.98 21.03
C SER A 42 -0.96 1.32 20.10
N PHE A 43 -2.13 0.77 20.39
CA PHE A 43 -3.38 1.15 19.74
C PHE A 43 -4.51 1.20 20.78
N THR A 44 -5.55 1.98 20.49
CA THR A 44 -6.78 2.00 21.29
C THR A 44 -7.88 1.25 20.55
N THR A 45 -8.52 0.30 21.23
CA THR A 45 -9.64 -0.46 20.65
C THR A 45 -10.85 0.42 20.40
N ALA A 46 -11.68 0.01 19.45
CA ALA A 46 -12.96 0.65 19.18
C ALA A 46 -13.83 0.74 20.45
N ARG A 47 -14.64 1.80 20.53
CA ARG A 47 -15.65 1.94 21.59
C ARG A 47 -16.72 0.87 21.45
N LYS A 48 -17.45 0.64 22.54
CA LYS A 48 -18.54 -0.32 22.54
C LYS A 48 -19.62 0.15 21.55
N ALA A 49 -20.19 -0.78 20.79
CA ALA A 49 -21.31 -0.46 19.91
C ALA A 49 -22.46 0.21 20.70
N GLY A 50 -22.95 1.33 20.19
CA GLY A 50 -23.96 2.16 20.85
C GLY A 50 -23.43 3.20 21.84
N ASP A 51 -22.12 3.35 21.99
CA ASP A 51 -21.53 4.46 22.75
C ASP A 51 -21.86 5.81 22.08
N PRO A 52 -22.49 6.77 22.79
CA PRO A 52 -22.92 8.04 22.22
C PRO A 52 -21.82 9.09 22.13
N THR A 53 -20.61 8.80 22.63
CA THR A 53 -19.50 9.75 22.65
C THR A 53 -19.10 10.10 21.22
N GLU A 54 -18.90 11.40 20.96
CA GLU A 54 -18.46 11.89 19.65
C GLU A 54 -17.06 11.37 19.30
N PHE A 55 -16.81 11.15 18.01
CA PHE A 55 -15.50 10.78 17.49
C PHE A 55 -15.35 11.31 16.07
N SER A 56 -14.10 11.44 15.63
CA SER A 56 -13.75 11.80 14.25
C SER A 56 -13.21 10.58 13.51
N VAL A 57 -13.45 10.55 12.20
CA VAL A 57 -12.90 9.55 11.29
C VAL A 57 -12.16 10.29 10.17
N ALA A 58 -10.97 9.81 9.82
CA ALA A 58 -10.30 10.29 8.62
C ALA A 58 -10.79 9.51 7.41
N VAL A 59 -11.28 10.19 6.37
CA VAL A 59 -11.77 9.58 5.13
C VAL A 59 -10.92 10.08 3.97
N LEU A 60 -10.41 9.17 3.16
CA LEU A 60 -9.61 9.45 1.99
C LEU A 60 -9.76 8.37 0.93
N ASN A 61 -9.51 8.72 -0.32
CA ASN A 61 -9.49 7.83 -1.47
C ASN A 61 -8.40 8.33 -2.43
N ASP A 62 -7.98 7.51 -3.39
CA ASP A 62 -7.17 7.96 -4.53
C ASP A 62 -5.86 8.62 -4.09
N MET A 63 -5.25 8.12 -3.01
CA MET A 63 -4.15 8.84 -2.38
C MET A 63 -2.86 8.69 -3.17
N GLY A 64 -2.51 7.46 -3.56
CA GLY A 64 -1.19 7.15 -4.07
C GLY A 64 -0.07 7.69 -3.17
N TYR A 65 1.09 7.96 -3.76
CA TYR A 65 2.13 8.76 -3.10
C TYR A 65 2.55 9.99 -3.91
N THR A 66 2.31 9.99 -5.21
CA THR A 66 2.64 11.13 -6.10
C THR A 66 1.75 12.33 -5.77
N ASN A 67 2.36 13.47 -5.45
CA ASN A 67 1.65 14.71 -5.08
C ASN A 67 0.73 14.58 -3.84
N ALA A 68 0.90 13.55 -3.02
CA ALA A 68 0.04 13.28 -1.87
C ALA A 68 0.56 13.88 -0.54
N GLN A 69 1.62 14.70 -0.57
CA GLN A 69 2.24 15.26 0.65
C GLN A 69 1.27 16.11 1.48
N GLY A 70 0.41 16.90 0.83
CA GLY A 70 -0.61 17.68 1.52
C GLY A 70 -1.55 16.77 2.31
N THR A 71 -2.11 15.77 1.64
CA THR A 71 -2.99 14.75 2.23
C THR A 71 -2.28 14.02 3.37
N HIS A 72 -1.06 13.53 3.16
CA HIS A 72 -0.28 12.84 4.19
C HIS A 72 0.00 13.71 5.41
N LYS A 73 0.34 14.98 5.22
CA LYS A 73 0.57 15.93 6.31
C LYS A 73 -0.69 16.10 7.17
N TYR A 74 -1.85 16.33 6.55
CA TYR A 74 -3.10 16.51 7.29
C TYR A 74 -3.62 15.21 7.89
N LEU A 75 -3.40 14.08 7.22
CA LEU A 75 -3.75 12.76 7.74
C LEU A 75 -2.87 12.36 8.93
N THR A 76 -1.57 12.66 8.89
CA THR A 76 -0.66 12.49 10.04
C THR A 76 -1.11 13.31 11.23
N LYS A 77 -1.62 14.53 11.01
CA LYS A 77 -2.23 15.36 12.06
C LYS A 77 -3.54 14.76 12.56
N ALA A 78 -4.41 14.28 11.66
CA ALA A 78 -5.66 13.64 12.03
C ALA A 78 -5.43 12.34 12.81
N ALA A 79 -4.34 11.62 12.56
CA ALA A 79 -4.00 10.37 13.23
C ALA A 79 -3.74 10.50 14.75
N SER A 80 -3.61 11.70 15.31
CA SER A 80 -3.58 11.89 16.76
C SER A 80 -4.96 12.08 17.40
N GLU A 81 -6.01 12.28 16.61
CA GLU A 81 -7.34 12.67 17.09
C GLU A 81 -8.46 11.74 16.56
N ALA A 82 -8.30 11.21 15.35
CA ALA A 82 -9.26 10.33 14.71
C ALA A 82 -9.28 8.95 15.37
N ALA A 83 -10.47 8.34 15.45
CA ALA A 83 -10.64 6.99 15.97
C ALA A 83 -10.06 5.93 15.02
N PHE A 84 -10.16 6.16 13.71
CA PHE A 84 -9.59 5.34 12.65
C PHE A 84 -9.55 6.12 11.34
N ALA A 85 -8.83 5.60 10.35
CA ALA A 85 -8.88 6.05 8.97
C ALA A 85 -9.60 5.02 8.10
N TRP A 86 -10.37 5.49 7.13
CA TRP A 86 -11.02 4.68 6.11
C TRP A 86 -10.56 5.15 4.73
N HIS A 87 -9.90 4.25 4.01
CA HIS A 87 -9.35 4.45 2.67
C HIS A 87 -10.18 3.68 1.65
N GLY A 88 -10.97 4.39 0.84
CA GLY A 88 -11.95 3.76 -0.06
C GLY A 88 -11.42 3.22 -1.38
N GLY A 89 -10.11 2.94 -1.49
CA GLY A 89 -9.48 2.40 -2.70
C GLY A 89 -8.54 3.37 -3.41
N ASP A 90 -7.87 2.84 -4.43
CA ASP A 90 -6.81 3.45 -5.20
C ASP A 90 -5.68 3.93 -4.27
N ILE A 91 -5.05 2.94 -3.64
CA ILE A 91 -4.21 3.09 -2.47
C ILE A 91 -2.83 3.61 -2.84
N SER A 92 -2.08 2.81 -3.60
CA SER A 92 -0.68 3.09 -3.91
C SER A 92 -0.46 3.57 -5.35
N TYR A 93 -1.38 3.22 -6.27
CA TYR A 93 -1.17 3.32 -7.72
C TYR A 93 0.09 2.58 -8.17
N ALA A 94 0.36 1.40 -7.58
CA ALA A 94 1.48 0.57 -7.99
C ALA A 94 1.38 0.14 -9.47
N ASP A 95 0.16 -0.04 -9.98
CA ASP A 95 -0.15 -0.43 -11.36
C ASP A 95 0.16 0.65 -12.41
N ASP A 96 0.43 1.90 -12.01
CA ASP A 96 1.02 2.92 -12.90
C ASP A 96 2.44 2.51 -13.37
N TRP A 97 3.04 1.51 -12.75
CA TRP A 97 4.39 1.01 -13.03
C TRP A 97 4.36 -0.46 -13.46
N SER A 98 4.50 -0.68 -14.77
CA SER A 98 4.29 -2.00 -15.37
C SER A 98 5.42 -3.01 -15.15
N SER A 99 6.64 -2.58 -14.80
CA SER A 99 7.71 -3.54 -14.52
C SER A 99 7.39 -4.26 -13.20
N GLY A 100 7.38 -5.59 -13.19
CA GLY A 100 7.08 -6.35 -11.97
C GLY A 100 5.59 -6.65 -11.68
N ILE A 101 4.66 -6.33 -12.58
CA ILE A 101 3.23 -6.71 -12.44
C ILE A 101 3.01 -8.22 -12.61
N MET A 102 3.81 -8.91 -13.43
CA MET A 102 3.71 -10.37 -13.57
C MET A 102 4.57 -11.09 -12.54
N ALA A 103 4.21 -12.34 -12.24
CA ALA A 103 4.98 -13.21 -11.36
C ALA A 103 6.47 -13.25 -11.76
N CYS A 104 7.35 -13.17 -10.77
CA CYS A 104 8.80 -13.15 -10.99
C CYS A 104 9.26 -14.42 -11.74
N GLU A 105 9.90 -14.26 -12.90
CA GLU A 105 10.57 -15.35 -13.61
C GLU A 105 12.10 -15.18 -13.56
N ASP A 106 12.82 -16.29 -13.44
CA ASP A 106 14.30 -16.33 -13.40
C ASP A 106 14.97 -15.72 -14.64
N SER A 107 14.21 -15.53 -15.72
CA SER A 107 14.67 -15.04 -17.02
C SER A 107 14.65 -13.51 -17.17
N TRP A 108 14.03 -12.80 -16.23
CA TRP A 108 13.78 -11.36 -16.37
C TRP A 108 15.02 -10.49 -16.11
N PRO A 109 15.15 -9.32 -16.76
CA PRO A 109 16.25 -8.39 -16.52
C PRO A 109 16.16 -7.79 -15.11
N VAL A 110 16.84 -8.45 -14.19
CA VAL A 110 16.94 -8.26 -12.73
C VAL A 110 17.54 -6.92 -12.25
N CYS A 111 17.81 -5.97 -13.13
CA CYS A 111 18.36 -4.65 -12.79
C CYS A 111 17.72 -3.61 -13.70
N ASP A 112 16.55 -3.11 -13.33
CA ASP A 112 16.01 -1.93 -13.99
C ASP A 112 16.77 -0.71 -13.46
N ASN A 113 17.68 -0.16 -14.27
CA ASN A 113 18.54 0.96 -13.88
C ASN A 113 17.88 2.34 -14.13
N GLY A 114 16.57 2.35 -14.40
CA GLY A 114 15.79 3.55 -14.64
C GLY A 114 16.11 4.29 -15.95
N SER A 115 17.00 3.75 -16.81
CA SER A 115 17.41 4.44 -18.05
C SER A 115 16.35 4.42 -19.16
N SER A 116 15.30 3.63 -19.00
CA SER A 116 14.18 3.51 -19.96
C SER A 116 12.83 3.95 -19.38
N THR A 117 12.84 4.58 -18.20
CA THR A 117 11.63 4.97 -17.47
C THR A 117 11.14 6.35 -17.90
N SER A 118 9.83 6.48 -18.06
CA SER A 118 9.13 7.74 -18.24
C SER A 118 8.08 7.92 -17.15
N LEU A 119 7.89 9.15 -16.66
CA LEU A 119 6.78 9.46 -15.74
C LEU A 119 5.45 9.03 -16.39
N PRO A 120 4.47 8.53 -15.61
CA PRO A 120 3.11 8.30 -16.09
C PRO A 120 2.58 9.57 -16.80
N GLY A 121 2.11 9.42 -18.03
CA GLY A 121 1.66 10.53 -18.89
C GLY A 121 2.77 11.35 -19.57
N GLY A 122 4.06 11.08 -19.33
CA GLY A 122 5.20 11.65 -20.05
C GLY A 122 5.51 13.13 -19.78
N VAL A 123 4.79 13.79 -18.86
CA VAL A 123 4.93 15.22 -18.60
C VAL A 123 5.85 15.48 -17.41
N ILE A 124 7.08 15.93 -17.69
CA ILE A 124 7.98 16.47 -16.66
C ILE A 124 7.59 17.93 -16.38
N THR A 125 6.90 18.16 -15.25
CA THR A 125 6.54 19.53 -14.82
C THR A 125 7.77 20.31 -14.35
N SER A 126 7.64 21.64 -14.21
CA SER A 126 8.73 22.49 -13.70
C SER A 126 9.16 22.14 -12.26
N GLU A 127 8.29 21.46 -11.49
CA GLU A 127 8.58 21.02 -10.12
C GLU A 127 9.60 19.88 -10.09
N TYR A 128 9.48 18.90 -10.99
CA TYR A 128 10.43 17.78 -11.15
C TYR A 128 11.83 18.20 -11.62
N LYS A 129 11.98 19.46 -12.07
CA LYS A 129 13.26 20.04 -12.49
C LYS A 129 13.95 20.83 -11.38
N LYS A 130 13.29 21.03 -10.23
CA LYS A 130 13.88 21.71 -9.08
C LYS A 130 14.75 20.71 -8.31
N PRO A 131 16.06 20.98 -8.16
CA PRO A 131 16.90 20.14 -7.33
C PRO A 131 16.46 20.21 -5.86
N LEU A 132 16.67 19.12 -5.11
CA LEU A 132 16.47 19.11 -3.67
C LEU A 132 17.24 20.27 -3.00
N PRO A 133 16.64 20.94 -2.01
CA PRO A 133 17.36 21.88 -1.15
C PRO A 133 18.63 21.26 -0.56
N GLN A 134 19.69 22.07 -0.45
CA GLN A 134 20.98 21.62 0.06
C GLN A 134 20.84 21.05 1.49
N GLY A 135 21.14 19.77 1.66
CA GLY A 135 21.05 19.06 2.94
C GLY A 135 19.78 18.21 3.12
N GLU A 136 18.83 18.24 2.20
CA GLU A 136 17.74 17.26 2.19
C GLU A 136 18.22 15.88 1.73
N ILE A 137 17.78 14.85 2.45
CA ILE A 137 17.94 13.46 2.05
C ILE A 137 16.78 13.13 1.11
N PRO A 138 17.04 12.59 -0.09
CA PRO A 138 16.00 12.08 -0.98
C PRO A 138 15.01 11.19 -0.20
N ASN A 139 13.71 11.52 -0.25
CA ASN A 139 12.67 10.73 0.40
C ASN A 139 12.10 9.69 -0.58
N GLN A 140 11.20 8.81 -0.17
CA GLN A 140 10.61 7.82 -1.09
C GLN A 140 9.36 8.44 -1.74
N GLY A 141 9.55 9.12 -2.87
CA GLY A 141 8.43 9.52 -3.74
C GLY A 141 8.03 11.01 -3.80
N GLY A 142 8.89 11.95 -3.40
CA GLY A 142 8.62 13.38 -3.58
C GLY A 142 8.78 13.88 -5.03
N PRO A 143 8.06 14.95 -5.43
CA PRO A 143 8.19 15.59 -6.75
C PRO A 143 9.56 16.26 -6.98
N GLN A 144 10.44 16.29 -5.98
CA GLN A 144 11.80 16.83 -6.05
C GLN A 144 12.88 15.73 -6.06
N GLY A 145 12.51 14.48 -6.35
CA GLY A 145 13.48 13.40 -6.50
C GLY A 145 13.54 12.50 -5.28
N GLY A 146 12.38 11.91 -4.96
CA GLY A 146 12.40 10.71 -4.16
C GLY A 146 12.47 9.45 -5.01
N ASP A 147 13.05 8.37 -4.48
CA ASP A 147 13.06 7.06 -5.14
C ASP A 147 11.60 6.67 -5.45
N MET A 148 11.24 6.72 -6.72
CA MET A 148 10.08 6.02 -7.27
C MET A 148 10.59 4.68 -7.75
N SER A 149 9.96 3.59 -7.29
CA SER A 149 10.25 2.31 -7.91
C SER A 149 9.52 2.26 -9.23
N VAL A 150 10.20 1.79 -10.26
CA VAL A 150 9.58 1.43 -11.53
C VAL A 150 8.96 0.04 -11.46
N ILE A 151 9.14 -0.62 -10.31
CA ILE A 151 8.68 -1.96 -10.02
C ILE A 151 7.37 -1.86 -9.22
N TYR A 152 6.32 -2.50 -9.72
CA TYR A 152 5.00 -2.60 -9.11
C TYR A 152 5.06 -2.88 -7.60
N GLU A 153 5.68 -4.01 -7.22
CA GLU A 153 5.76 -4.45 -5.81
C GLU A 153 6.47 -3.46 -4.89
N SER A 154 7.54 -2.80 -5.34
CA SER A 154 8.19 -1.84 -4.46
C SER A 154 7.37 -0.57 -4.27
N ASN A 155 6.47 -0.19 -5.17
CA ASN A 155 5.56 0.95 -4.89
C ASN A 155 4.62 0.64 -3.71
N TRP A 156 4.18 -0.60 -3.55
CA TRP A 156 3.47 -1.04 -2.35
C TRP A 156 4.34 -0.94 -1.10
N ASP A 157 5.59 -1.39 -1.15
CA ASP A 157 6.52 -1.30 -0.01
C ASP A 157 6.81 0.15 0.39
N LEU A 158 7.07 1.03 -0.59
CA LEU A 158 7.34 2.45 -0.38
C LEU A 158 6.12 3.14 0.23
N TRP A 159 4.92 2.87 -0.29
CA TRP A 159 3.67 3.42 0.24
C TRP A 159 3.42 2.99 1.68
N GLN A 160 3.58 1.69 1.98
CA GLN A 160 3.39 1.15 3.34
C GLN A 160 4.41 1.73 4.33
N GLN A 161 5.69 1.85 3.94
CA GLN A 161 6.72 2.48 4.75
C GLN A 161 6.39 3.95 5.05
N TRP A 162 5.97 4.70 4.04
CA TRP A 162 5.60 6.10 4.17
C TRP A 162 4.37 6.31 5.07
N MET A 163 3.38 5.41 4.97
CA MET A 163 2.18 5.40 5.79
C MET A 163 2.39 4.85 7.20
N GLY A 164 3.54 4.23 7.49
CA GLY A 164 3.90 3.73 8.81
C GLY A 164 3.77 4.77 9.94
N ASN A 165 3.97 6.06 9.64
CA ASN A 165 3.77 7.15 10.61
C ASN A 165 2.31 7.41 11.03
N ILE A 166 1.37 6.80 10.31
CA ILE A 166 -0.09 6.88 10.51
C ILE A 166 -0.62 5.51 10.97
N THR A 167 -0.31 4.44 10.25
CA THR A 167 -0.85 3.08 10.49
C THR A 167 -0.37 2.47 11.81
N LYS A 168 0.77 2.91 12.34
CA LYS A 168 1.24 2.55 13.69
C LYS A 168 0.49 3.26 14.82
N LYS A 169 -0.30 4.30 14.53
CA LYS A 169 -0.97 5.14 15.54
C LYS A 169 -2.48 4.89 15.63
N ILE A 170 -3.11 4.66 14.48
CA ILE A 170 -4.57 4.45 14.38
C ILE A 170 -4.88 3.26 13.47
N PRO A 171 -6.00 2.55 13.71
CA PRO A 171 -6.52 1.57 12.77
C PRO A 171 -6.73 2.22 11.39
N TYR A 172 -6.27 1.53 10.35
CA TYR A 172 -6.36 1.98 8.96
C TYR A 172 -7.12 0.94 8.15
N MET A 173 -8.38 1.24 7.83
CA MET A 173 -9.27 0.35 7.12
C MET A 173 -9.20 0.66 5.63
N VAL A 174 -9.05 -0.37 4.79
CA VAL A 174 -8.95 -0.21 3.33
C VAL A 174 -10.08 -0.94 2.61
N LEU A 175 -10.46 -0.43 1.45
CA LEU A 175 -11.22 -1.13 0.42
C LEU A 175 -10.38 -1.17 -0.87
N PRO A 176 -10.58 -2.15 -1.75
CA PRO A 176 -9.96 -2.13 -3.07
C PRO A 176 -10.62 -1.08 -3.96
N GLY A 177 -9.81 -0.32 -4.70
CA GLY A 177 -10.24 0.49 -5.83
C GLY A 177 -9.97 -0.22 -7.16
N ASN A 178 -10.09 0.52 -8.28
CA ASN A 178 -9.74 -0.04 -9.58
C ASN A 178 -8.23 -0.20 -9.77
N HIS A 179 -7.39 0.56 -9.08
CA HIS A 179 -5.93 0.45 -9.12
C HIS A 179 -5.34 -0.65 -8.21
N GLU A 180 -6.17 -1.37 -7.45
CA GLU A 180 -5.75 -2.52 -6.63
C GLU A 180 -5.93 -3.88 -7.31
N ALA A 181 -6.68 -3.93 -8.40
CA ALA A 181 -6.92 -5.14 -9.17
C ALA A 181 -6.48 -4.88 -10.61
N ALA A 182 -5.19 -4.99 -10.90
CA ALA A 182 -4.71 -4.84 -12.27
C ALA A 182 -4.96 -6.13 -13.07
N CYS A 183 -5.49 -6.00 -14.28
CA CYS A 183 -5.79 -7.11 -15.20
C CYS A 183 -4.61 -8.00 -15.57
N ALA A 184 -3.40 -7.49 -15.39
CA ALA A 184 -2.15 -8.20 -15.63
C ALA A 184 -1.58 -8.85 -14.36
N GLU A 185 -2.21 -8.65 -13.20
CA GLU A 185 -1.82 -9.29 -11.96
C GLU A 185 -2.05 -10.80 -12.02
N PHE A 186 -1.08 -11.52 -11.47
CA PHE A 186 -1.22 -12.93 -11.21
C PHE A 186 -2.22 -13.12 -10.05
N ASP A 187 -3.34 -13.80 -10.31
CA ASP A 187 -4.42 -14.13 -9.35
C ASP A 187 -3.99 -15.11 -8.23
N GLY A 188 -2.69 -15.27 -8.02
CA GLY A 188 -2.13 -16.14 -7.00
C GLY A 188 -2.43 -17.63 -7.25
N PRO A 189 -1.96 -18.50 -6.34
CA PRO A 189 -2.41 -19.88 -6.31
C PRO A 189 -3.91 -19.93 -5.98
N HIS A 190 -4.67 -20.73 -6.75
CA HIS A 190 -6.10 -20.99 -6.56
C HIS A 190 -7.08 -19.89 -7.03
N ASN A 191 -6.63 -18.88 -7.77
CA ASN A 191 -7.47 -17.90 -8.49
C ASN A 191 -8.56 -17.26 -7.60
N VAL A 192 -8.15 -16.66 -6.49
CA VAL A 192 -9.06 -16.16 -5.44
C VAL A 192 -9.74 -14.85 -5.83
N LEU A 193 -9.07 -13.99 -6.60
CA LEU A 193 -9.62 -12.76 -7.17
C LEU A 193 -10.62 -13.09 -8.28
N SER A 194 -10.38 -14.11 -9.12
CA SER A 194 -11.39 -14.58 -10.08
C SER A 194 -12.67 -15.01 -9.34
N ALA A 195 -12.55 -15.80 -8.27
CA ALA A 195 -13.70 -16.22 -7.47
C ALA A 195 -14.46 -15.02 -6.87
N TYR A 196 -13.74 -14.01 -6.37
CA TYR A 196 -14.37 -12.87 -5.72
C TYR A 196 -14.91 -11.82 -6.71
N LEU A 197 -14.10 -11.34 -7.65
CA LEU A 197 -14.43 -10.20 -8.51
C LEU A 197 -15.40 -10.59 -9.64
N ASP A 198 -15.28 -11.79 -10.20
CA ASP A 198 -16.10 -12.22 -11.33
C ASP A 198 -17.26 -13.11 -10.95
N HIS A 199 -17.11 -13.88 -9.87
CA HIS A 199 -18.12 -14.83 -9.41
C HIS A 199 -18.80 -14.41 -8.11
N ASN A 200 -18.33 -13.34 -7.47
CA ASN A 200 -18.88 -12.83 -6.20
C ASN A 200 -18.93 -13.91 -5.10
N GLU A 201 -17.90 -14.76 -5.05
CA GLU A 201 -17.72 -15.82 -4.06
C GLU A 201 -16.62 -15.46 -3.06
N PRO A 202 -16.95 -14.82 -1.92
CA PRO A 202 -15.96 -14.51 -0.89
C PRO A 202 -15.45 -15.78 -0.21
N ASN A 203 -14.16 -15.80 0.17
CA ASN A 203 -13.48 -16.95 0.79
C ASN A 203 -13.52 -18.24 -0.05
N SER A 204 -13.56 -18.10 -1.38
CA SER A 204 -13.59 -19.22 -2.34
C SER A 204 -12.33 -19.25 -3.21
N THR A 205 -12.23 -20.27 -4.06
CA THR A 205 -11.15 -20.46 -5.04
C THR A 205 -11.76 -20.73 -6.41
N TRP A 206 -11.10 -20.31 -7.49
CA TRP A 206 -11.57 -20.59 -8.85
C TRP A 206 -10.68 -21.57 -9.60
N THR A 207 -11.28 -22.33 -10.52
CA THR A 207 -10.58 -23.40 -11.25
C THR A 207 -9.67 -22.89 -12.37
N LYS A 208 -9.84 -21.64 -12.78
CA LYS A 208 -9.09 -20.99 -13.87
C LYS A 208 -8.83 -19.53 -13.49
N ASN A 209 -7.85 -18.92 -14.13
CA ASN A 209 -7.72 -17.47 -14.11
C ASN A 209 -8.66 -16.92 -15.19
N ASP A 210 -9.79 -16.38 -14.76
CA ASP A 210 -10.87 -15.91 -15.64
C ASP A 210 -11.15 -14.40 -15.46
N LEU A 211 -10.22 -13.64 -14.87
CA LEU A 211 -10.30 -12.18 -14.74
C LEU A 211 -10.70 -11.55 -16.09
N ASN A 212 -11.87 -10.92 -16.14
CA ASN A 212 -12.56 -10.51 -17.36
C ASN A 212 -12.83 -9.00 -17.46
N TYR A 213 -13.49 -8.61 -18.57
CA TYR A 213 -13.87 -7.24 -18.92
C TYR A 213 -14.50 -6.40 -17.78
N TYR A 214 -15.20 -7.02 -16.82
CA TYR A 214 -15.87 -6.34 -15.71
C TYR A 214 -15.03 -6.27 -14.42
N SER A 215 -14.04 -7.14 -14.28
CA SER A 215 -12.95 -7.04 -13.29
C SER A 215 -11.84 -6.07 -13.74
N CYS A 216 -11.93 -5.56 -14.98
CA CYS A 216 -10.90 -4.80 -15.67
C CYS A 216 -11.38 -3.47 -16.28
N PRO A 217 -11.12 -2.31 -15.63
CA PRO A 217 -11.50 -1.00 -16.15
C PRO A 217 -10.78 -0.67 -17.47
N PRO A 218 -11.37 0.18 -18.34
CA PRO A 218 -10.73 0.60 -19.58
C PRO A 218 -9.35 1.26 -19.43
N SER A 219 -9.01 1.78 -18.25
CA SER A 219 -7.71 2.39 -17.93
C SER A 219 -6.57 1.37 -17.79
N GLN A 220 -6.87 0.09 -17.58
CA GLN A 220 -5.89 -0.99 -17.41
C GLN A 220 -5.80 -1.92 -18.62
N ARG A 221 -6.22 -1.44 -19.80
CA ARG A 221 -6.22 -2.18 -21.07
C ARG A 221 -5.18 -1.64 -22.05
#